data_AF-A0ABD2FAE5-F1
#
_entry.id   AF-A0ABD2FAE5-F1
#
_cell.length_a   1.000
_cell.length_b   1.000
_cell.length_c   1.000
_cell.angle_alpha   90.00
_cell.angle_beta   90.00
_cell.angle_gamma   90.00
#
_symmetry.space_group_name_H-M   'P 1'
#
loop_
_entity.id
_entity.type
_entity.pdbx_description
1 polymer ?
#
loop_
_entity_poly.entity_id
_entity_poly.type
_entity_poly.pdbx_seq_one_letter_code
_entity_poly.pdbx_strand_id
1 'polypeptide(L)'
;YLLYDVNPPEGFNLRRDVYIRVASLLKTLLKTEEWVLVLPPWGRLYHWQSPDIHQVRIPWSEFFDLPSLNKNIPVIEYEQFIAESGGPFIDQVYVLQSYAEGWKEGAWEEKIDERPCIDQLLYSQDKHEYYRGWFWGYEETRGLNVSCLSVQGSASIIAPVLLKNTSAR
;
A
#
# COMPACT_ATOMS: atom_id res chain seq x y z
N TYR A 1 -0.31 -5.61 10.24
CA TYR A 1 0.13 -4.32 9.62
C TYR A 1 -0.52 -4.10 8.24
N LEU A 2 -0.95 -2.88 7.91
CA LEU A 2 -1.40 -2.47 6.57
C LEU A 2 -0.37 -1.53 5.92
N LEU A 3 0.05 -1.83 4.70
CA LEU A 3 0.95 -1.00 3.90
C LEU A 3 0.30 -0.67 2.55
N TYR A 4 0.69 0.44 1.92
CA TYR A 4 0.22 0.80 0.58
C TYR A 4 1.28 1.59 -0.19
N ASP A 5 1.25 1.50 -1.51
CA ASP A 5 2.00 2.39 -2.39
C ASP A 5 1.04 3.02 -3.41
N VAL A 6 1.53 4.05 -4.11
CA VAL A 6 0.78 4.79 -5.11
C VAL A 6 1.51 4.69 -6.45
N ASN A 7 0.77 4.75 -7.56
CA ASN A 7 1.34 4.77 -8.89
C ASN A 7 2.51 5.78 -8.99
N PRO A 8 3.67 5.39 -9.57
CA PRO A 8 4.87 6.24 -9.58
C PRO A 8 4.68 7.67 -10.12
N PRO A 9 3.84 7.93 -11.14
CA PRO A 9 3.61 9.28 -11.65
C PRO A 9 2.92 10.22 -10.66
N GLU A 10 2.29 9.69 -9.59
CA GLU A 10 1.45 10.50 -8.72
C GLU A 10 2.28 11.42 -7.81
N GLY A 11 1.90 12.71 -7.82
CA GLY A 11 2.56 13.76 -7.05
C GLY A 11 2.19 13.76 -5.56
N PHE A 12 2.89 14.61 -4.80
CA PHE A 12 2.77 14.70 -3.34
C PHE A 12 1.33 14.90 -2.85
N ASN A 13 0.59 15.83 -3.46
CA ASN A 13 -0.77 16.14 -3.02
C ASN A 13 -1.77 15.01 -3.28
N LEU A 14 -1.64 14.27 -4.39
CA LEU A 14 -2.53 13.13 -4.63
C LEU A 14 -2.21 11.97 -3.68
N ARG A 15 -0.94 11.74 -3.36
CA ARG A 15 -0.55 10.75 -2.34
C ARG A 15 -1.17 11.07 -0.97
N ARG A 16 -1.29 12.34 -0.60
CA ARG A 16 -2.00 12.77 0.62
C ARG A 16 -3.50 12.47 0.58
N ASP A 17 -4.14 12.57 -0.59
CA ASP A 17 -5.53 12.14 -0.76
C ASP A 17 -5.66 10.61 -0.64
N VAL A 18 -4.75 9.85 -1.25
CA VAL A 18 -4.72 8.38 -1.11
C VAL A 18 -4.58 7.98 0.36
N TYR A 19 -3.75 8.67 1.14
CA TYR A 19 -3.64 8.45 2.58
C TYR A 19 -5.00 8.54 3.29
N ILE A 20 -5.84 9.52 2.96
CA ILE A 20 -7.18 9.67 3.56
C ILE A 20 -8.06 8.46 3.20
N ARG A 21 -8.01 8.00 1.95
CA ARG A 21 -8.74 6.81 1.49
C ARG A 21 -8.31 5.55 2.26
N VAL A 22 -7.00 5.34 2.41
CA VAL A 22 -6.44 4.21 3.16
C VAL A 22 -6.73 4.32 4.65
N ALA A 23 -6.71 5.52 5.22
CA ALA A 23 -7.09 5.75 6.61
C ALA A 23 -8.56 5.41 6.87
N SER A 24 -9.45 5.69 5.91
CA SER A 24 -10.86 5.29 5.97
C SER A 24 -11.04 3.76 5.93
N LEU A 25 -10.25 3.08 5.08
CA LEU A 25 -10.18 1.62 5.08
C LEU A 25 -9.69 1.08 6.43
N LEU A 26 -8.61 1.64 7.00
CA LEU A 26 -8.09 1.21 8.30
C LEU A 26 -9.14 1.35 9.41
N LYS A 27 -9.89 2.46 9.43
CA LYS A 27 -11.03 2.63 10.36
C LYS A 27 -12.11 1.57 10.20
N THR A 28 -12.28 1.02 9.00
CA THR A 28 -13.20 -0.08 8.75
C THR A 28 -12.65 -1.39 9.31
N LEU A 29 -11.37 -1.69 9.06
CA LEU A 29 -10.68 -2.88 9.57
C LEU A 29 -10.62 -2.91 11.11
N LEU A 30 -10.39 -1.76 11.74
CA LEU A 30 -10.33 -1.57 13.18
C LEU A 30 -11.64 -1.88 13.92
N LYS A 31 -12.76 -2.05 13.21
CA LYS A 31 -14.02 -2.53 13.80
C LYS A 31 -14.01 -4.04 14.08
N THR A 32 -13.04 -4.77 13.52
CA THR A 32 -12.99 -6.24 13.58
C THR A 32 -11.70 -6.76 14.20
N GLU A 33 -10.55 -6.22 13.80
CA GLU A 33 -9.23 -6.65 14.28
C GLU A 33 -8.34 -5.44 14.60
N GLU A 34 -7.25 -5.65 15.34
CA GLU A 34 -6.26 -4.60 15.58
C GLU A 34 -5.37 -4.43 14.35
N TRP A 35 -5.43 -3.26 13.73
CA TRP A 35 -4.62 -2.93 12.55
C TRP A 35 -3.85 -1.65 12.79
N VAL A 36 -2.62 -1.57 12.26
CA VAL A 36 -1.81 -0.34 12.24
C VAL A 36 -1.43 -0.04 10.80
N LEU A 37 -1.51 1.23 10.41
CA LEU A 37 -1.09 1.69 9.09
C LEU A 37 0.40 2.04 9.12
N VAL A 38 1.18 1.37 8.28
CA VAL A 38 2.57 1.70 8.05
C VAL A 38 2.63 2.80 6.99
N LEU A 39 3.25 3.92 7.35
CA LEU A 39 3.34 5.09 6.51
C LEU A 39 4.39 4.85 5.40
N PRO A 40 4.01 4.96 4.10
CA PRO A 40 4.94 4.72 3.00
C PRO A 40 5.98 5.83 2.92
N PRO A 41 7.29 5.53 2.96
CA PRO A 41 8.32 6.55 2.86
C PRO A 41 8.19 7.37 1.58
N TRP A 42 8.40 8.67 1.69
CA TRP A 42 8.39 9.57 0.55
C TRP A 42 9.64 9.34 -0.31
N GLY A 43 9.45 9.34 -1.62
CA GLY A 43 10.55 9.24 -2.57
C GLY A 43 10.08 9.33 -4.01
N ARG A 44 11.02 9.67 -4.91
CA ARG A 44 10.80 9.74 -6.37
C ARG A 44 9.53 10.49 -6.77
N LEU A 45 9.30 11.67 -6.20
CA LEU A 45 8.26 12.56 -6.70
C LEU A 45 8.68 13.07 -8.09
N TYR A 46 8.07 12.53 -9.16
CA TYR A 46 8.45 12.79 -10.55
C TYR A 46 8.48 14.29 -10.90
N HIS A 47 7.73 15.12 -10.16
CA HIS A 47 7.65 16.57 -10.33
C HIS A 47 8.62 17.41 -9.48
N TRP A 48 9.46 16.78 -8.64
CA TRP A 48 10.25 17.47 -7.60
C TRP A 48 11.70 16.97 -7.54
N GLN A 49 12.27 16.55 -8.66
CA GLN A 49 13.66 16.08 -8.69
C GLN A 49 14.61 17.28 -8.58
N SER A 50 15.10 17.54 -7.37
CA SER A 50 16.33 18.30 -7.21
C SER A 50 17.48 17.39 -7.67
N PRO A 51 18.22 17.73 -8.74
CA PRO A 51 19.22 16.83 -9.33
C PRO A 51 20.33 16.42 -8.34
N ASP A 52 20.56 17.22 -7.30
CA ASP A 52 21.64 17.04 -6.32
C ASP A 52 21.20 16.45 -4.97
N ILE A 53 19.92 16.07 -4.80
CA ILE A 53 19.42 15.54 -3.52
C ILE A 53 18.85 14.15 -3.70
N HIS A 54 19.39 13.18 -2.96
CA HIS A 54 18.86 11.82 -2.91
C HIS A 54 17.55 11.78 -2.11
N GLN A 55 16.43 12.11 -2.78
CA GLN A 55 15.09 12.20 -2.17
C GLN A 55 14.38 10.84 -2.22
N VAL A 56 14.85 9.88 -1.42
CA VAL A 56 14.26 8.55 -1.27
C VAL A 56 14.26 8.16 0.21
N ARG A 57 13.31 7.33 0.64
CA ARG A 57 13.15 6.83 2.02
C ARG A 57 12.91 7.94 3.06
N ILE A 58 12.32 9.07 2.67
CA ILE A 58 12.09 10.18 3.59
C ILE A 58 10.88 9.82 4.49
N PRO A 59 11.00 9.87 5.83
CA PRO A 59 9.91 9.53 6.73
C PRO A 59 8.81 10.60 6.72
N TRP A 60 7.63 10.26 7.22
CA TRP A 60 6.51 11.19 7.33
C TRP A 60 6.75 12.28 8.37
N SER A 61 7.56 12.02 9.40
CA SER A 61 7.94 12.98 10.43
C SER A 61 8.58 14.27 9.89
N GLU A 62 9.18 14.25 8.69
CA GLU A 62 9.74 15.43 8.04
C GLU A 62 8.66 16.41 7.52
N PHE A 63 7.42 15.93 7.33
CA PHE A 63 6.33 16.72 6.73
C PHE A 63 5.09 16.83 7.64
N PHE A 64 4.87 15.86 8.53
CA PHE A 64 3.66 15.74 9.33
C PHE A 64 3.97 15.41 10.79
N ASP A 65 3.16 15.96 11.69
CA ASP A 65 3.21 15.62 13.11
C ASP A 65 2.60 14.23 13.35
N LEU A 66 3.45 13.22 13.56
CA LEU A 66 3.02 11.84 13.78
C LEU A 66 2.06 11.69 14.99
N PRO A 67 2.28 12.33 16.16
CA PRO A 67 1.31 12.30 17.25
C PRO A 67 -0.09 12.78 16.84
N SER A 68 -0.19 13.79 15.97
CA SER A 68 -1.48 14.26 15.45
C SER A 68 -2.12 13.27 14.49
N LEU A 69 -1.35 12.59 13.63
CA LEU A 69 -1.89 11.51 12.79
C LEU A 69 -2.40 10.34 13.65
N ASN A 70 -1.63 9.98 14.69
CA ASN A 70 -1.92 8.85 15.57
C ASN A 70 -3.19 9.04 16.42
N LYS A 71 -3.64 10.29 16.62
CA LYS A 71 -4.95 10.58 17.25
C LYS A 71 -6.14 10.15 16.40
N ASN A 72 -5.97 10.01 15.08
CA ASN A 72 -7.04 9.68 14.15
C ASN A 72 -7.08 8.18 13.82
N ILE A 73 -5.92 7.59 13.57
CA ILE A 73 -5.72 6.15 13.31
C ILE A 73 -4.33 5.72 13.80
N PRO A 74 -4.15 4.47 14.25
CA PRO A 74 -2.84 3.93 14.60
C PRO A 74 -1.92 3.95 13.38
N VAL A 75 -0.82 4.70 13.48
CA VAL A 75 0.19 4.83 12.43
C VAL A 75 1.59 4.62 12.96
N ILE A 76 2.47 4.04 12.13
CA ILE A 76 3.91 3.92 12.40
C ILE A 76 4.71 4.20 11.13
N GLU A 77 5.97 4.59 11.28
CA GLU A 77 6.90 4.71 10.15
C GLU A 77 7.33 3.32 9.64
N TYR A 78 7.79 3.27 8.39
CA TYR A 78 8.22 2.02 7.77
C TYR A 78 9.41 1.35 8.46
N GLU A 79 10.39 2.12 8.92
CA GLU A 79 11.53 1.55 9.66
C GLU A 79 11.10 0.95 11.01
N GLN A 80 10.10 1.54 11.67
CA GLN A 80 9.52 0.97 12.88
C GLN A 80 8.82 -0.36 12.59
N PHE A 81 8.10 -0.47 11.47
CA PHE A 81 7.53 -1.74 11.03
C PHE A 81 8.59 -2.84 10.86
N ILE A 82 9.72 -2.53 10.22
CA ILE A 82 10.83 -3.50 10.06
C ILE A 82 11.35 -3.99 11.41
N ALA A 83 11.48 -3.07 12.37
CA ALA A 83 11.98 -3.39 13.72
C ALA A 83 10.98 -4.27 14.51
N GLU A 84 9.68 -3.99 14.42
CA GLU A 84 8.64 -4.70 15.18
C GLU A 84 8.27 -6.06 14.57
N SER A 85 8.24 -6.16 13.24
CA SER A 85 7.85 -7.40 12.53
C SER A 85 8.96 -8.45 12.48
N GLY A 86 10.17 -8.11 12.91
CA GLY A 86 11.34 -9.00 12.89
C GLY A 86 12.07 -9.06 11.54
N GLY A 87 11.72 -8.16 10.61
CA GLY A 87 12.44 -8.01 9.34
C GLY A 87 11.61 -7.32 8.25
N PRO A 88 12.22 -7.01 7.09
CA PRO A 88 11.54 -6.30 6.00
C PRO A 88 10.72 -7.26 5.12
N PHE A 89 9.86 -8.08 5.74
CA PHE A 89 9.05 -9.08 5.06
C PHE A 89 7.57 -8.68 5.06
N ILE A 90 6.94 -8.76 3.88
CA ILE A 90 5.53 -8.49 3.67
C ILE A 90 4.86 -9.79 3.22
N ASP A 91 3.91 -10.28 4.00
CA ASP A 91 3.28 -11.59 3.74
C ASP A 91 2.54 -11.63 2.41
N GLN A 92 1.76 -10.59 2.10
CA GLN A 92 0.92 -10.53 0.91
C GLN A 92 0.94 -9.14 0.28
N VAL A 93 1.21 -9.09 -1.02
CA VAL A 93 1.08 -7.89 -1.84
C VAL A 93 -0.10 -8.09 -2.80
N TYR A 94 -1.07 -7.17 -2.74
CA TYR A 94 -2.16 -7.10 -3.70
C TYR A 94 -1.93 -5.93 -4.66
N VAL A 95 -1.75 -6.23 -5.94
CA VAL A 95 -1.69 -5.21 -7.00
C VAL A 95 -3.11 -4.89 -7.43
N LEU A 96 -3.56 -3.67 -7.14
CA LEU A 96 -4.91 -3.23 -7.49
C LEU A 96 -4.97 -2.81 -8.96
N GLN A 97 -5.96 -3.33 -9.67
CA GLN A 97 -6.20 -3.07 -11.08
C GLN A 97 -7.70 -2.86 -11.35
N SER A 98 -8.05 -2.37 -12.54
CA SER A 98 -9.44 -2.36 -12.99
C SER A 98 -9.92 -3.76 -13.38
N TYR A 99 -11.22 -3.90 -13.64
CA TYR A 99 -11.74 -5.08 -14.34
C TYR A 99 -11.38 -4.99 -15.82
N ALA A 100 -10.80 -6.06 -16.37
CA ALA A 100 -10.35 -6.11 -17.77
C ALA A 100 -11.53 -5.96 -18.75
N GLU A 101 -12.69 -6.46 -18.35
CA GLU A 101 -13.96 -6.35 -19.07
C GLU A 101 -14.59 -4.94 -19.00
N GLY A 102 -14.09 -4.05 -18.12
CA GLY A 102 -14.69 -2.75 -17.85
C GLY A 102 -16.11 -2.85 -17.30
N TRP A 103 -16.91 -1.81 -17.51
CA TRP A 103 -18.35 -1.82 -17.22
C TRP A 103 -19.13 -1.12 -18.33
N LYS A 104 -20.40 -1.52 -18.50
CA LYS A 104 -21.35 -0.83 -19.38
C LYS A 104 -22.02 0.32 -18.61
N GLU A 105 -22.52 1.31 -19.34
CA GLU A 105 -23.29 2.40 -18.73
C GLU A 105 -24.45 1.85 -17.88
N GLY A 106 -24.58 2.35 -16.65
CA GLY A 106 -25.60 1.91 -15.69
C GLY A 106 -25.30 0.58 -14.96
N ALA A 107 -24.20 -0.10 -15.28
CA ALA A 107 -23.79 -1.36 -14.64
C ALA A 107 -22.60 -1.18 -13.69
N TRP A 108 -22.37 0.04 -13.19
CA TRP A 108 -21.33 0.28 -12.20
C TRP A 108 -21.78 -0.25 -10.84
N GLU A 109 -20.99 -1.15 -10.27
CA GLU A 109 -21.22 -1.72 -8.94
C GLU A 109 -19.91 -1.77 -8.16
N GLU A 110 -19.99 -1.67 -6.83
CA GLU A 110 -18.81 -1.91 -6.00
C GLU A 110 -18.54 -3.41 -5.93
N LYS A 111 -17.33 -3.82 -6.31
CA LYS A 111 -16.91 -5.22 -6.29
C LYS A 111 -15.40 -5.36 -6.26
N ILE A 112 -14.96 -6.49 -5.74
CA ILE A 112 -13.55 -6.86 -5.67
C ILE A 112 -13.40 -8.36 -5.90
N ASP A 113 -12.50 -8.72 -6.81
CA ASP A 113 -12.23 -10.10 -7.18
C ASP A 113 -10.73 -10.31 -7.36
N GLU A 114 -10.23 -11.48 -6.92
CA GLU A 114 -8.91 -11.95 -7.34
C GLU A 114 -8.97 -12.34 -8.81
N ARG A 115 -8.09 -11.74 -9.63
CA ARG A 115 -8.07 -11.89 -11.08
C ARG A 115 -6.63 -12.03 -11.57
N PRO A 116 -6.41 -12.61 -12.77
CA PRO A 116 -5.11 -12.57 -13.41
C PRO A 116 -4.62 -11.12 -13.55
N CYS A 117 -3.33 -10.92 -13.35
CA CYS A 117 -2.70 -9.61 -13.55
C CYS A 117 -2.84 -9.18 -15.01
N ILE A 118 -3.39 -7.98 -15.23
CA ILE A 118 -3.59 -7.42 -16.58
C ILE A 118 -2.25 -7.00 -17.16
N ASP A 119 -1.52 -6.19 -16.40
CA ASP A 119 -0.19 -5.74 -16.77
C ASP A 119 0.89 -6.69 -16.23
N GLN A 120 2.07 -6.64 -16.86
CA GLN A 120 3.23 -7.34 -16.34
C GLN A 120 3.56 -6.83 -14.94
N LEU A 121 3.62 -7.77 -13.97
CA LEU A 121 4.02 -7.45 -12.61
C LEU A 121 5.41 -6.81 -12.57
N LEU A 122 5.51 -5.68 -11.86
CA LEU A 122 6.79 -5.04 -11.54
C LEU A 122 7.56 -5.78 -10.42
N TYR A 123 6.91 -6.78 -9.81
CA TYR A 123 7.52 -7.66 -8.82
C TYR A 123 8.09 -8.90 -9.51
N SER A 124 9.28 -9.33 -9.08
CA SER A 124 9.96 -10.51 -9.63
C SER A 124 10.50 -11.38 -8.51
N GLN A 125 10.47 -12.70 -8.70
CA GLN A 125 11.00 -13.65 -7.72
C GLN A 125 12.53 -13.67 -7.75
N ASP A 126 13.13 -13.75 -6.57
CA ASP A 126 14.56 -14.01 -6.41
C ASP A 126 14.86 -15.53 -6.28
N LYS A 127 16.14 -15.86 -6.05
CA LYS A 127 16.62 -17.25 -5.97
C LYS A 127 16.03 -18.04 -4.79
N HIS A 128 15.44 -17.35 -3.82
CA HIS A 128 14.80 -17.94 -2.64
C HIS A 128 13.27 -17.87 -2.74
N GLU A 129 12.73 -17.63 -3.93
CA GLU A 129 11.30 -17.57 -4.23
C GLU A 129 10.56 -16.39 -3.58
N TYR A 130 11.29 -15.43 -3.00
CA TYR A 130 10.72 -14.19 -2.49
C TYR A 130 10.56 -13.15 -3.60
N TYR A 131 9.48 -12.36 -3.54
CA TYR A 131 9.24 -11.28 -4.48
C TYR A 131 10.03 -10.02 -4.10
N ARG A 132 10.81 -9.51 -5.06
CA ARG A 132 11.49 -8.22 -5.01
C ARG A 132 10.72 -7.22 -5.86
N GLY A 133 10.74 -5.96 -5.45
CA GLY A 133 10.08 -4.86 -6.14
C GLY A 133 10.63 -3.51 -5.69
N TRP A 134 9.91 -2.44 -6.01
CA TRP A 134 10.31 -1.08 -5.65
C TRP A 134 10.37 -0.86 -4.13
N PHE A 135 9.33 -1.27 -3.39
CA PHE A 135 9.21 -1.16 -1.93
C PHE A 135 9.79 0.13 -1.34
N TRP A 136 9.34 1.28 -1.86
CA TRP A 136 9.75 2.63 -1.42
C TRP A 136 11.27 2.90 -1.45
N GLY A 137 12.00 2.13 -2.24
CA GLY A 137 13.45 2.22 -2.37
C GLY A 137 14.24 1.35 -1.40
N TYR A 138 13.60 0.49 -0.60
CA TYR A 138 14.24 -0.46 0.31
C TYR A 138 14.50 -1.80 -0.39
N GLU A 139 15.72 -1.97 -0.90
CA GLU A 139 16.16 -3.15 -1.66
C GLU A 139 16.15 -4.46 -0.88
N GLU A 140 16.16 -4.37 0.45
CA GLU A 140 16.08 -5.46 1.42
C GLU A 140 14.66 -6.01 1.58
N THR A 141 13.63 -5.24 1.19
CA THR A 141 12.23 -5.64 1.38
C THR A 141 11.85 -6.82 0.49
N ARG A 142 11.11 -7.78 1.06
CA ARG A 142 10.66 -8.99 0.37
C ARG A 142 9.17 -9.20 0.56
N GLY A 143 8.45 -9.48 -0.52
CA GLY A 143 7.09 -10.01 -0.48
C GLY A 143 7.11 -11.54 -0.48
N LEU A 144 6.32 -12.19 0.36
CA LEU A 144 6.19 -13.66 0.33
C LEU A 144 5.27 -14.10 -0.81
N ASN A 145 4.20 -13.35 -1.06
CA ASN A 145 3.27 -13.62 -2.14
C ASN A 145 2.79 -12.34 -2.83
N VAL A 146 2.50 -12.42 -4.14
CA VAL A 146 2.01 -11.30 -4.95
C VAL A 146 0.87 -11.80 -5.82
N SER A 147 -0.30 -11.17 -5.73
CA SER A 147 -1.43 -11.42 -6.64
C SER A 147 -2.12 -10.10 -7.02
N CYS A 148 -3.00 -10.16 -8.02
CA CYS A 148 -3.73 -9.00 -8.52
C CYS A 148 -5.20 -9.05 -8.11
N LEU A 149 -5.73 -7.90 -7.68
CA LEU A 149 -7.15 -7.74 -7.36
C LEU A 149 -7.75 -6.72 -8.33
N SER A 150 -8.76 -7.15 -9.08
CA SER A 150 -9.60 -6.22 -9.82
C SER A 150 -10.61 -5.60 -8.86
N VAL A 151 -10.60 -4.27 -8.76
CA VAL A 151 -11.39 -3.52 -7.79
C VAL A 151 -12.16 -2.38 -8.44
N GLN A 152 -13.39 -2.19 -7.97
CA GLN A 152 -14.26 -1.08 -8.33
C GLN A 152 -15.02 -0.67 -7.06
N GLY A 153 -14.93 0.62 -6.69
CA GLY A 153 -15.63 1.15 -5.51
C GLY A 153 -14.74 1.92 -4.56
N SER A 154 -15.29 2.18 -3.38
CA SER A 154 -14.60 2.84 -2.27
C SER A 154 -13.46 1.98 -1.70
N ALA A 155 -12.49 2.61 -1.02
CA ALA A 155 -11.36 1.89 -0.44
C ALA A 155 -11.77 0.79 0.55
N SER A 156 -12.91 0.94 1.24
CA SER A 156 -13.40 -0.03 2.21
C SER A 156 -13.87 -1.35 1.58
N ILE A 157 -14.08 -1.41 0.26
CA ILE A 157 -14.54 -2.63 -0.43
C ILE A 157 -13.55 -3.81 -0.28
N ILE A 158 -12.26 -3.51 -0.05
CA ILE A 158 -11.22 -4.53 0.14
C ILE A 158 -11.22 -5.14 1.54
N ALA A 159 -11.89 -4.53 2.52
CA ALA A 159 -11.84 -4.97 3.91
C ALA A 159 -12.19 -6.46 4.10
N PRO A 160 -13.23 -7.03 3.45
CA PRO A 160 -13.52 -8.46 3.56
C PRO A 160 -12.40 -9.38 3.04
N VAL A 161 -11.67 -8.94 2.00
CA VAL A 161 -10.52 -9.71 1.47
C VAL A 161 -9.39 -9.72 2.48
N LEU A 162 -9.08 -8.57 3.08
CA LEU A 162 -8.04 -8.46 4.10
C LEU A 162 -8.41 -9.28 5.35
N LEU A 163 -9.62 -9.16 5.87
CA LEU A 163 -10.05 -9.88 7.08
C LEU A 163 -10.17 -11.40 6.89
N LYS A 164 -10.39 -11.89 5.67
CA LYS A 164 -10.51 -13.33 5.39
C LYS A 164 -9.16 -14.00 5.11
N ASN A 165 -8.30 -13.33 4.35
CA ASN A 165 -7.09 -13.94 3.80
C ASN A 165 -5.82 -13.54 4.55
N THR A 166 -5.89 -12.55 5.46
CA THR A 166 -4.76 -12.11 6.26
C THR A 166 -5.18 -11.99 7.71
N SER A 167 -4.38 -12.50 8.64
CA SER A 167 -4.54 -12.20 10.06
C SER A 167 -3.70 -10.97 10.37
N ALA A 168 -4.28 -9.95 11.01
CA ALA A 168 -3.45 -8.94 11.63
C ALA A 168 -2.53 -9.61 12.67
N ARG A 169 -1.22 -9.45 12.47
CA ARG A 169 -0.18 -9.75 13.44
C ARG A 169 0.55 -8.46 13.77
#